data_AF-A0AAV2CPE0-F1
#
_entry.id   AF-A0AAV2CPE0-F1
#
_cell.length_a   1.000
_cell.length_b   1.000
_cell.length_c   1.000
_cell.angle_alpha   90.00
_cell.angle_beta   90.00
_cell.angle_gamma   90.00
#
_symmetry.space_group_name_H-M   'P 1'
#
loop_
_entity.id
_entity.type
_entity.pdbx_description
1 polymer ?
#
loop_
_entity_poly.entity_id
_entity_poly.type
_entity_poly.pdbx_seq_one_letter_code
_entity_poly.pdbx_strand_id
1 'polypeptide(L)'
;MASCSKNNAPLYLAYEFSQNRPPRFEGVNYGYWKNRMELFVGSTDPKLWARVIKGPYELKEDQEKWIDEDFEKFQQNCKATNIMYCALGPEEYHKVSDCKTAKEIWDKLQVTYEGTSQVKNSRINSLKQQFELFKMEEGETIRQMYERFTNTVNSLENLVKSYESVDLVRKILCSLPEQWTPKVTAIEEAKNLETLPIYELIGSLATHEDKLNKGNSDKGKKGIAFNATMYNEDLEDLEDMEDEELALLRKQISRLLRMRKEK
;
A
#
# COMPACT_ATOMS: atom_id res chain seq x y z
N MET A 1 -36.55 -26.52 -38.54
CA MET A 1 -36.68 -25.33 -37.66
C MET A 1 -37.29 -25.80 -36.35
N ALA A 2 -36.72 -25.64 -35.16
CA ALA A 2 -35.41 -25.20 -34.71
C ALA A 2 -35.18 -25.90 -33.36
N SER A 3 -33.98 -26.45 -33.18
CA SER A 3 -33.48 -27.01 -31.92
C SER A 3 -33.37 -25.88 -30.88
N CYS A 4 -34.06 -26.00 -29.74
CA CYS A 4 -33.82 -25.11 -28.61
C CYS A 4 -32.75 -25.77 -27.72
N SER A 5 -31.53 -25.26 -27.88
CA SER A 5 -30.35 -25.59 -27.10
C SER A 5 -30.63 -25.42 -25.61
N LYS A 6 -30.44 -26.49 -24.83
CA LYS A 6 -30.32 -26.42 -23.38
C LYS A 6 -29.04 -25.65 -23.08
N ASN A 7 -29.18 -24.37 -22.72
CA ASN A 7 -28.09 -23.59 -22.13
C ASN A 7 -27.69 -24.22 -20.80
N ASN A 8 -26.70 -25.10 -20.85
CA ASN A 8 -26.04 -25.67 -19.70
C ASN A 8 -25.00 -24.66 -19.20
N ALA A 9 -25.46 -23.64 -18.47
CA ALA A 9 -24.55 -22.79 -17.71
C ALA A 9 -24.00 -23.61 -16.53
N PRO A 10 -22.68 -23.63 -16.27
CA PRO A 10 -22.12 -24.37 -15.14
C PRO A 10 -22.71 -23.86 -13.82
N LEU A 11 -23.20 -24.78 -13.00
CA LEU A 11 -23.74 -24.54 -11.64
C LEU A 11 -22.83 -23.71 -10.72
N TYR A 12 -21.57 -23.52 -11.09
CA TYR A 12 -20.57 -22.78 -10.33
C TYR A 12 -20.80 -21.26 -10.32
N LEU A 13 -21.39 -20.68 -11.37
CA LEU A 13 -21.53 -19.22 -11.49
C LEU A 13 -22.75 -18.63 -10.76
N ALA A 14 -23.73 -19.47 -10.38
CA ALA A 14 -24.92 -19.01 -9.66
C ALA A 14 -24.71 -18.83 -8.14
N TYR A 15 -23.58 -19.28 -7.60
CA TYR A 15 -23.31 -19.27 -6.15
C TYR A 15 -22.75 -17.94 -5.63
N GLU A 16 -22.28 -17.04 -6.50
CA GLU A 16 -21.47 -15.89 -6.06
C GLU A 16 -22.27 -14.67 -5.57
N PHE A 17 -23.60 -14.64 -5.76
CA PHE A 17 -24.43 -13.44 -5.49
C PHE A 17 -25.75 -13.69 -4.75
N SER A 18 -25.90 -14.81 -4.04
CA SER A 18 -27.09 -15.03 -3.20
C SER A 18 -27.06 -14.11 -1.98
N GLN A 19 -27.94 -13.11 -1.93
CA GLN A 19 -28.12 -12.24 -0.74
C GLN A 19 -28.67 -12.99 0.48
N ASN A 20 -29.22 -14.19 0.29
CA ASN A 20 -29.88 -14.97 1.34
C ASN A 20 -29.00 -16.11 1.87
N ARG A 21 -27.77 -16.27 1.39
CA ARG A 21 -26.87 -17.36 1.79
C ARG A 21 -25.55 -16.80 2.30
N PRO A 22 -24.98 -17.38 3.37
CA PRO A 22 -23.67 -16.96 3.84
C PRO A 22 -22.62 -17.11 2.73
N PRO A 23 -21.64 -16.18 2.63
CA PRO A 23 -20.56 -16.30 1.66
C PRO A 23 -19.77 -17.58 1.95
N ARG A 24 -19.52 -18.38 0.90
CA ARG A 24 -18.80 -19.65 1.02
C ARG A 24 -17.30 -19.40 1.20
N PHE A 25 -16.67 -20.16 2.10
CA PHE A 25 -15.23 -20.16 2.34
C PHE A 25 -14.62 -21.52 2.03
N GLU A 26 -13.69 -21.55 1.09
CA GLU A 26 -12.96 -22.75 0.67
C GLU A 26 -11.46 -22.66 1.03
N GLY A 27 -11.11 -21.91 2.08
CA GLY A 27 -9.73 -21.78 2.57
C GLY A 27 -8.87 -20.72 1.88
N VAL A 28 -9.35 -20.08 0.80
CA VAL A 28 -8.61 -19.07 0.03
C VAL A 28 -9.14 -17.66 0.30
N ASN A 29 -8.23 -16.68 0.35
CA ASN A 29 -8.55 -15.25 0.50
C ASN A 29 -9.42 -14.95 1.75
N TYR A 30 -8.95 -15.40 2.92
CA TYR A 30 -9.67 -15.26 4.19
C TYR A 30 -10.09 -13.82 4.49
N GLY A 31 -9.22 -12.83 4.21
CA GLY A 31 -9.55 -11.41 4.44
C GLY A 31 -10.78 -10.94 3.66
N TYR A 32 -10.87 -11.32 2.38
CA TYR A 32 -12.06 -11.03 1.56
C TYR A 32 -13.31 -11.73 2.10
N TRP A 33 -13.21 -13.01 2.42
CA TRP A 33 -14.34 -13.76 2.98
C TRP A 33 -14.81 -13.19 4.32
N LYS A 34 -13.87 -12.86 5.21
CA LYS A 34 -14.12 -12.30 6.54
C LYS A 34 -14.95 -11.02 6.44
N ASN A 35 -14.53 -10.09 5.57
CA ASN A 35 -15.26 -8.84 5.35
C ASN A 35 -16.68 -9.08 4.83
N ARG A 36 -16.85 -10.02 3.88
CA ARG A 36 -18.19 -10.38 3.37
C ARG A 36 -19.05 -11.08 4.43
N MET A 37 -18.45 -11.91 5.27
CA MET A 37 -19.15 -12.60 6.34
C MET A 37 -19.65 -11.61 7.40
N GLU A 38 -18.79 -10.67 7.82
CA GLU A 38 -19.16 -9.60 8.75
C GLU A 38 -20.34 -8.79 8.21
N LEU A 39 -20.28 -8.35 6.94
CA LEU A 39 -21.37 -7.64 6.29
C LEU A 39 -22.65 -8.49 6.21
N PHE A 40 -22.53 -9.79 5.89
CA PHE A 40 -23.67 -10.69 5.76
C PHE A 40 -24.39 -10.91 7.10
N VAL A 41 -23.66 -11.27 8.16
CA VAL A 41 -24.25 -11.51 9.49
C VAL A 41 -24.82 -10.22 10.06
N GLY A 42 -24.08 -9.11 9.94
CA GLY A 42 -24.50 -7.80 10.43
C GLY A 42 -25.75 -7.27 9.74
N SER A 43 -25.90 -7.51 8.43
CA SER A 43 -27.11 -7.12 7.68
C SER A 43 -28.30 -8.04 7.91
N THR A 44 -28.06 -9.30 8.29
CA THR A 44 -29.12 -10.26 8.64
C THR A 44 -29.77 -9.90 9.98
N ASP A 45 -28.96 -9.78 11.04
CA ASP A 45 -29.39 -9.30 12.35
C ASP A 45 -28.14 -8.89 13.17
N PRO A 46 -28.02 -7.62 13.59
CA PRO A 46 -26.91 -7.14 14.40
C PRO A 46 -26.68 -7.94 15.70
N LYS A 47 -27.73 -8.55 16.28
CA LYS A 47 -27.61 -9.38 17.48
C LYS A 47 -26.82 -10.66 17.21
N LEU A 48 -26.96 -11.25 16.01
CA LEU A 48 -26.20 -12.43 15.59
C LEU A 48 -24.71 -12.10 15.46
N TRP A 49 -24.38 -10.96 14.87
CA TRP A 49 -22.98 -10.51 14.80
C TRP A 49 -22.38 -10.32 16.19
N ALA A 50 -23.16 -9.76 17.12
CA ALA A 50 -22.73 -9.66 18.51
C ALA A 50 -22.46 -11.04 19.14
N ARG A 51 -23.18 -12.11 18.76
CA ARG A 51 -22.89 -13.49 19.23
C ARG A 51 -21.59 -14.04 18.67
N VAL A 52 -21.30 -13.77 17.40
CA VAL A 52 -20.06 -14.17 16.74
C VAL A 52 -18.85 -13.52 17.41
N ILE A 53 -18.96 -12.26 17.84
CA ILE A 53 -17.83 -11.51 18.41
C ILE A 53 -17.73 -11.63 19.94
N LYS A 54 -18.85 -11.53 20.66
CA LYS A 54 -18.86 -11.49 22.14
C LYS A 54 -19.08 -12.87 22.78
N GLY A 55 -19.54 -13.86 22.02
CA GLY A 55 -19.94 -15.16 22.55
C GLY A 55 -21.45 -15.33 22.63
N PRO A 56 -21.91 -16.58 22.87
CA PRO A 56 -23.33 -16.89 23.00
C PRO A 56 -23.95 -16.18 24.20
N TYR A 57 -25.27 -16.04 24.22
CA TYR A 57 -25.99 -15.79 25.47
C TYR A 57 -25.81 -16.99 26.41
N GLU A 58 -25.40 -16.74 27.64
CA GLU A 58 -25.36 -17.74 28.70
C GLU A 58 -26.75 -17.87 29.33
N LEU A 59 -27.34 -19.05 29.23
CA LEU A 59 -28.62 -19.39 29.84
C LEU A 59 -28.32 -20.18 31.12
N LYS A 60 -28.63 -19.58 32.27
CA LYS A 60 -28.25 -20.12 33.59
C LYS A 60 -29.26 -21.10 34.17
N GLU A 61 -30.51 -20.98 33.77
CA GLU A 61 -31.60 -21.83 34.25
C GLU A 61 -31.80 -23.03 33.33
N ASP A 62 -32.33 -24.11 33.89
CA ASP A 62 -32.75 -25.29 33.14
C ASP A 62 -33.83 -24.93 32.12
N GLN A 63 -33.85 -25.65 30.99
CA GLN A 63 -34.77 -25.38 29.88
C GLN A 63 -36.25 -25.38 30.29
N GLU A 64 -36.60 -26.09 31.36
CA GLU A 64 -37.95 -26.15 31.92
C GLU A 64 -38.43 -24.80 32.52
N LYS A 65 -37.51 -23.92 32.87
CA LYS A 65 -37.80 -22.60 33.47
C LYS A 65 -37.66 -21.45 32.47
N TRP A 66 -37.31 -21.75 31.23
CA TRP A 66 -37.08 -20.72 30.22
C TRP A 66 -38.36 -19.97 29.91
N ILE A 67 -38.24 -18.65 29.84
CA ILE A 67 -39.27 -17.77 29.29
C ILE A 67 -39.02 -17.55 27.80
N ASP A 68 -39.98 -16.96 27.09
CA ASP A 68 -39.89 -16.68 25.65
C ASP A 68 -38.59 -15.95 25.26
N GLU A 69 -38.13 -15.02 26.12
CA GLU A 69 -36.87 -14.31 25.89
C GLU A 69 -35.63 -15.22 25.91
N ASP A 70 -35.63 -16.28 26.71
CA ASP A 70 -34.51 -17.23 26.80
C ASP A 70 -34.49 -18.18 25.60
N PHE A 71 -35.68 -18.61 25.13
CA PHE A 71 -35.81 -19.32 23.87
C PHE A 71 -35.32 -18.48 22.68
N GLU A 72 -35.64 -17.19 22.65
CA GLU A 72 -35.16 -16.28 21.61
C GLU A 72 -33.63 -16.13 21.64
N LYS A 73 -33.03 -15.96 22.82
CA LYS A 73 -31.56 -15.93 23.00
C LYS A 73 -30.90 -17.23 22.55
N PHE A 74 -31.48 -18.38 22.93
CA PHE A 74 -31.00 -19.69 22.50
C PHE A 74 -31.07 -19.81 20.96
N GLN A 75 -32.20 -19.42 20.37
CA GLN A 75 -32.38 -19.45 18.93
C GLN A 75 -31.35 -18.57 18.21
N GLN A 76 -31.03 -17.40 18.75
CA GLN A 76 -29.99 -16.52 18.20
C GLN A 76 -28.60 -17.16 18.26
N ASN A 77 -28.27 -17.85 19.36
CA ASN A 77 -27.02 -18.62 19.46
C ASN A 77 -26.96 -19.70 18.38
N CYS A 78 -28.02 -20.51 18.24
CA CYS A 78 -28.11 -21.56 17.23
C CYS A 78 -28.03 -21.00 15.80
N LYS A 79 -28.75 -19.92 15.50
CA LYS A 79 -28.73 -19.24 14.20
C LYS A 79 -27.34 -18.75 13.83
N ALA A 80 -26.64 -18.08 14.77
CA ALA A 80 -25.28 -17.61 14.55
C ALA A 80 -24.33 -18.78 14.25
N THR A 81 -24.38 -19.85 15.03
CA THR A 81 -23.54 -21.04 14.82
C THR A 81 -23.85 -21.71 13.48
N ASN A 82 -25.13 -21.82 13.12
CA ASN A 82 -25.55 -22.40 11.85
C ASN A 82 -25.06 -21.59 10.65
N ILE A 83 -25.18 -20.27 10.69
CA ILE A 83 -24.65 -19.38 9.64
C ILE A 83 -23.16 -19.61 9.43
N MET A 84 -22.40 -19.67 10.53
CA MET A 84 -20.96 -19.93 10.49
C MET A 84 -20.64 -21.26 9.82
N TYR A 85 -21.33 -22.35 10.18
CA TYR A 85 -21.08 -23.65 9.55
C TYR A 85 -21.50 -23.73 8.09
N CYS A 86 -22.65 -23.16 7.72
CA CYS A 86 -23.13 -23.17 6.33
C CYS A 86 -22.17 -22.43 5.38
N ALA A 87 -21.42 -21.47 5.91
CA ALA A 87 -20.42 -20.73 5.18
C ALA A 87 -19.16 -21.52 4.84
N LEU A 88 -18.91 -22.69 5.45
CA LEU A 88 -17.62 -23.38 5.34
C LEU A 88 -17.65 -24.54 4.36
N GLY A 89 -16.62 -24.57 3.50
CA GLY A 89 -16.16 -25.71 2.72
C GLY A 89 -16.01 -26.98 3.57
N PRO A 90 -16.06 -28.19 2.99
CA PRO A 90 -15.88 -29.43 3.76
C PRO A 90 -14.56 -29.47 4.54
N GLU A 91 -13.45 -29.04 3.91
CA GLU A 91 -12.13 -28.97 4.54
C GLU A 91 -12.09 -27.96 5.69
N GLU A 92 -12.74 -26.82 5.48
CA GLU A 92 -12.80 -25.74 6.48
C GLU A 92 -13.68 -26.11 7.66
N TYR A 93 -14.80 -26.78 7.39
CA TYR A 93 -15.68 -27.33 8.39
C TYR A 93 -14.95 -28.32 9.30
N HIS A 94 -14.15 -29.23 8.73
CA HIS A 94 -13.42 -30.23 9.51
C HIS A 94 -12.46 -29.60 10.54
N LYS A 95 -11.87 -28.44 10.20
CA LYS A 95 -10.96 -27.72 11.11
C LYS A 95 -11.68 -27.15 12.34
N VAL A 96 -12.98 -26.92 12.27
CA VAL A 96 -13.78 -26.27 13.33
C VAL A 96 -14.96 -27.12 13.82
N SER A 97 -15.01 -28.40 13.45
CA SER A 97 -16.13 -29.30 13.75
C SER A 97 -16.29 -29.59 15.25
N ASP A 98 -15.24 -29.35 16.03
CA ASP A 98 -15.18 -29.46 17.49
C ASP A 98 -15.70 -28.20 18.22
N CYS A 99 -15.83 -27.08 17.53
CA CYS A 99 -16.38 -25.85 18.09
C CYS A 99 -17.90 -25.98 18.35
N LYS A 100 -18.41 -25.37 19.42
CA LYS A 100 -19.84 -25.43 19.78
C LYS A 100 -20.55 -24.11 19.54
N THR A 101 -19.81 -23.01 19.51
CA THR A 101 -20.35 -21.66 19.42
C THR A 101 -19.85 -20.95 18.18
N ALA A 102 -20.66 -20.03 17.65
CA ALA A 102 -20.25 -19.16 16.54
C ALA A 102 -18.94 -18.41 16.83
N LYS A 103 -18.74 -18.03 18.10
CA LYS A 103 -17.53 -17.37 18.59
C LYS A 103 -16.29 -18.26 18.51
N GLU A 104 -16.39 -19.50 18.99
CA GLU A 104 -15.29 -20.46 18.90
C GLU A 104 -14.91 -20.74 17.44
N ILE A 105 -15.90 -20.91 16.57
CA ILE A 105 -15.66 -21.10 15.12
C ILE A 105 -14.92 -19.88 14.56
N TRP A 106 -15.43 -18.67 14.82
CA TRP A 106 -14.83 -17.43 14.34
C TRP A 106 -13.40 -17.24 14.81
N ASP A 107 -13.15 -17.44 16.10
CA ASP A 107 -11.82 -17.28 16.70
C ASP A 107 -10.85 -18.33 16.16
N LYS A 108 -11.27 -19.59 16.00
CA LYS A 108 -10.43 -20.67 15.46
C LYS A 108 -10.07 -20.41 14.00
N LEU A 109 -11.02 -19.97 13.17
CA LEU A 109 -10.74 -19.55 11.80
C LEU A 109 -9.78 -18.35 11.77
N GLN A 110 -10.00 -17.37 12.64
CA GLN A 110 -9.14 -16.19 12.71
C GLN A 110 -7.70 -16.57 13.08
N VAL A 111 -7.51 -17.48 14.04
CA VAL A 111 -6.18 -17.98 14.42
C VAL A 111 -5.55 -18.80 13.29
N THR A 112 -6.35 -19.63 12.61
CA THR A 112 -5.86 -20.51 11.53
C THR A 112 -5.38 -19.71 10.32
N TYR A 113 -6.10 -18.65 9.94
CA TYR A 113 -5.85 -17.91 8.70
C TYR A 113 -5.11 -16.59 8.87
N GLU A 114 -5.24 -15.93 10.01
CA GLU A 114 -4.55 -14.67 10.30
C GLU A 114 -3.43 -14.82 11.34
N GLY A 115 -3.24 -16.04 11.87
CA GLY A 115 -2.33 -16.31 12.98
C GLY A 115 -2.90 -15.91 14.33
N THR A 116 -2.20 -16.28 15.41
CA THR A 116 -2.60 -15.90 16.77
C THR A 116 -2.52 -14.38 16.96
N SER A 117 -3.27 -13.85 17.93
CA SER A 117 -3.16 -12.43 18.33
C SER A 117 -1.72 -12.03 18.65
N GLN A 118 -0.89 -12.96 19.13
CA GLN A 118 0.53 -12.72 19.39
C GLN A 118 1.35 -12.52 18.10
N VAL A 119 1.11 -13.30 17.05
CA VAL A 119 1.77 -13.14 15.75
C VAL A 119 1.33 -11.83 15.08
N LYS A 120 0.04 -11.49 15.16
CA LYS A 120 -0.47 -10.19 14.70
C LYS A 120 0.15 -9.04 15.48
N ASN A 121 0.19 -9.11 16.80
CA ASN A 121 0.80 -8.08 17.64
C ASN A 121 2.29 -7.96 17.38
N SER A 122 3.00 -9.07 17.14
CA SER A 122 4.41 -9.06 16.75
C SER A 122 4.61 -8.38 15.40
N ARG A 123 3.78 -8.69 14.39
CA ARG A 123 3.80 -8.02 13.08
C ARG A 123 3.49 -6.53 13.19
N ILE A 124 2.47 -6.17 13.96
CA ILE A 124 2.10 -4.78 14.26
C ILE A 124 3.26 -4.06 14.94
N ASN A 125 3.88 -4.66 15.95
CA ASN A 125 5.00 -4.07 16.67
C ASN A 125 6.22 -3.89 15.75
N SER A 126 6.51 -4.87 14.90
CA SER A 126 7.58 -4.78 13.90
C SER A 126 7.33 -3.66 12.90
N LEU A 127 6.11 -3.55 12.34
CA LEU A 127 5.74 -2.47 11.44
C LEU A 127 5.73 -1.10 12.12
N LYS A 128 5.26 -1.02 13.37
CA LYS A 128 5.34 0.21 14.17
C LYS A 128 6.78 0.64 14.38
N GLN A 129 7.67 -0.31 14.70
CA GLN A 129 9.09 -0.02 14.82
C GLN A 129 9.70 0.44 13.50
N GLN A 130 9.35 -0.19 12.37
CA GLN A 130 9.78 0.25 11.03
C GLN A 130 9.28 1.66 10.71
N PHE A 131 8.02 1.97 11.03
CA PHE A 131 7.48 3.31 10.89
C PHE A 131 8.20 4.30 11.80
N GLU A 132 8.40 3.98 13.08
CA GLU A 132 9.07 4.88 14.02
C GLU A 132 10.52 5.17 13.65
N LEU A 133 11.23 4.16 13.17
CA LEU A 133 12.62 4.27 12.71
C LEU A 133 12.74 4.63 11.23
N PHE A 134 11.64 4.94 10.55
CA PHE A 134 11.64 5.22 9.12
C PHE A 134 12.54 6.42 8.82
N LYS A 135 13.52 6.19 7.96
CA LYS A 135 14.46 7.19 7.46
C LYS A 135 14.72 6.93 5.99
N MET A 136 14.99 8.02 5.27
CA MET A 136 15.46 7.95 3.90
C MET A 136 16.82 7.24 3.87
N GLU A 137 16.97 6.28 2.97
CA GLU A 137 18.20 5.52 2.79
C GLU A 137 19.22 6.30 1.96
N GLU A 138 20.50 5.95 2.08
CA GLU A 138 21.57 6.60 1.32
C GLU A 138 21.42 6.30 -0.18
N GLY A 139 21.38 7.34 -1.00
CA GLY A 139 21.20 7.21 -2.45
C GLY A 139 19.75 6.93 -2.88
N GLU A 140 18.80 6.84 -1.95
CA GLU A 140 17.38 6.73 -2.25
C GLU A 140 16.84 8.05 -2.83
N THR A 141 15.91 8.00 -3.78
CA THR A 141 15.19 9.19 -4.27
C THR A 141 13.96 9.50 -3.42
N ILE A 142 13.47 10.74 -3.43
CA ILE A 142 12.23 11.13 -2.74
C ILE A 142 11.04 10.26 -3.16
N ARG A 143 10.95 9.88 -4.44
CA ARG A 143 9.87 9.02 -4.94
C ARG A 143 9.95 7.59 -4.39
N GLN A 144 11.14 7.00 -4.35
CA GLN A 144 11.36 5.66 -3.79
C GLN A 144 11.07 5.65 -2.29
N MET A 145 11.54 6.67 -1.57
CA MET A 145 11.26 6.84 -0.15
C MET A 145 9.76 6.94 0.11
N TYR A 146 9.05 7.73 -0.69
CA TYR A 146 7.60 7.86 -0.58
C TYR A 146 6.87 6.54 -0.84
N GLU A 147 7.29 5.77 -1.85
CA GLU A 147 6.69 4.45 -2.14
C GLU A 147 6.86 3.47 -0.96
N ARG A 148 8.08 3.38 -0.39
CA ARG A 148 8.32 2.56 0.82
C ARG A 148 7.51 3.05 2.02
N PHE A 149 7.40 4.36 2.19
CA PHE A 149 6.61 4.97 3.26
C PHE A 149 5.13 4.59 3.12
N THR A 150 4.55 4.78 1.94
CA THR A 150 3.15 4.42 1.65
C THR A 150 2.90 2.92 1.84
N ASN A 151 3.82 2.06 1.41
CA ASN A 151 3.69 0.61 1.64
C ASN A 151 3.69 0.25 3.14
N THR A 152 4.51 0.93 3.94
CA THR A 152 4.57 0.74 5.40
C THR A 152 3.29 1.22 6.07
N VAL A 153 2.81 2.41 5.71
CA VAL A 153 1.55 2.99 6.24
C VAL A 153 0.36 2.13 5.87
N ASN A 154 0.21 1.74 4.61
CA ASN A 154 -0.88 0.87 4.15
C ASN A 154 -0.86 -0.47 4.91
N SER A 155 0.33 -1.03 5.16
CA SER A 155 0.46 -2.27 5.94
C SER A 155 0.02 -2.10 7.40
N LEU A 156 0.23 -0.93 8.00
CA LEU A 156 -0.20 -0.61 9.35
C LEU A 156 -1.71 -0.30 9.43
N GLU A 157 -2.25 0.46 8.48
CA GLU A 157 -3.67 0.80 8.41
C GLU A 157 -4.55 -0.44 8.24
N ASN A 158 -4.07 -1.43 7.49
CA ASN A 158 -4.72 -2.73 7.36
C ASN A 158 -4.80 -3.52 8.68
N LEU A 159 -3.97 -3.22 9.69
CA LEU A 159 -3.84 -4.03 10.91
C LEU A 159 -4.31 -3.34 12.20
N VAL A 160 -4.21 -2.01 12.31
CA VAL A 160 -4.41 -1.31 13.60
C VAL A 160 -5.54 -0.28 13.53
N LYS A 161 -5.44 0.68 12.60
CA LYS A 161 -6.41 1.75 12.23
C LYS A 161 -5.67 2.82 11.41
N SER A 162 -6.44 3.74 10.79
CA SER A 162 -5.97 4.85 9.95
C SER A 162 -5.02 5.81 10.67
N TYR A 163 -4.05 6.35 9.94
CA TYR A 163 -3.18 7.45 10.40
C TYR A 163 -3.75 8.80 9.96
N GLU A 164 -3.57 9.84 10.77
CA GLU A 164 -3.95 11.19 10.36
C GLU A 164 -2.93 11.76 9.36
N SER A 165 -3.42 12.50 8.36
CA SER A 165 -2.56 13.08 7.32
C SER A 165 -1.46 13.97 7.88
N VAL A 166 -1.73 14.69 8.98
CA VAL A 166 -0.75 15.56 9.65
C VAL A 166 0.42 14.76 10.23
N ASP A 167 0.15 13.58 10.81
CA ASP A 167 1.18 12.71 11.38
C ASP A 167 2.06 12.14 10.28
N LEU A 168 1.46 11.76 9.15
CA LEU A 168 2.19 11.26 7.98
C LEU A 168 3.10 12.34 7.37
N VAL A 169 2.59 13.58 7.23
CA VAL A 169 3.37 14.73 6.74
C VAL A 169 4.57 15.01 7.65
N ARG A 170 4.33 15.10 8.96
CA ARG A 170 5.41 15.28 9.95
C ARG A 170 6.41 14.16 9.89
N LYS A 171 5.95 12.91 9.75
CA LYS A 171 6.84 11.76 9.69
C LYS A 171 7.75 11.81 8.48
N ILE A 172 7.21 12.11 7.30
CA ILE A 172 8.02 12.27 6.06
C ILE A 172 9.09 13.35 6.25
N LEU A 173 8.74 14.50 6.83
CA LEU A 173 9.69 15.59 7.07
C LEU A 173 10.81 15.17 8.04
N CYS A 174 10.49 14.48 9.14
CA CYS A 174 11.48 13.98 10.11
C CYS A 174 12.36 12.85 9.58
N SER A 175 11.92 12.13 8.54
CA SER A 175 12.65 11.02 7.95
C SER A 175 13.72 11.46 6.94
N LEU A 176 13.76 12.73 6.56
CA LEU A 176 14.74 13.27 5.62
C LEU A 176 16.13 13.43 6.25
N PRO A 177 17.22 13.25 5.49
CA PRO A 177 18.59 13.44 5.99
C PRO A 177 18.88 14.91 6.35
N GLU A 178 19.90 15.16 7.17
CA GLU A 178 20.25 16.50 7.67
C GLU A 178 20.48 17.56 6.58
N GLN A 179 20.91 17.14 5.38
CA GLN A 179 21.09 18.03 4.22
C GLN A 179 19.78 18.69 3.75
N TRP A 180 18.63 18.15 4.15
CA TRP A 180 17.30 18.69 3.85
C TRP A 180 16.78 19.65 4.93
N THR A 181 17.46 19.78 6.07
CA THR A 181 17.04 20.64 7.20
C THR A 181 16.61 22.05 6.76
N PRO A 182 17.36 22.78 5.92
CA PRO A 182 16.94 24.13 5.50
C PRO A 182 15.60 24.14 4.74
N LYS A 183 15.35 23.09 3.95
CA LYS A 183 14.11 22.94 3.17
C LYS A 183 12.94 22.52 4.07
N VAL A 184 13.20 21.66 5.06
CA VAL A 184 12.20 21.26 6.07
C VAL A 184 11.76 22.47 6.88
N THR A 185 12.68 23.24 7.46
CA THR A 185 12.36 24.45 8.23
C THR A 185 11.55 25.46 7.40
N ALA A 186 11.94 25.69 6.14
CA ALA A 186 11.19 26.58 5.26
C ALA A 186 9.75 26.10 4.98
N ILE A 187 9.50 24.79 4.94
CA ILE A 187 8.15 24.22 4.79
C ILE A 187 7.35 24.38 6.08
N GLU A 188 7.96 24.09 7.23
CA GLU A 188 7.33 24.22 8.54
C GLU A 188 6.94 25.66 8.88
N GLU A 189 7.74 26.64 8.45
CA GLU A 189 7.44 28.07 8.66
C GLU A 189 6.43 28.63 7.66
N ALA A 190 6.46 28.16 6.40
CA ALA A 190 5.64 28.74 5.33
C ALA A 190 4.26 28.09 5.17
N LYS A 191 4.06 26.84 5.64
CA LYS A 191 2.83 26.07 5.40
C LYS A 191 2.24 25.53 6.69
N ASN A 192 0.91 25.46 6.74
CA ASN A 192 0.22 24.74 7.80
C ASN A 192 0.25 23.23 7.53
N LEU A 193 0.96 22.46 8.36
CA LEU A 193 1.09 21.01 8.22
C LEU A 193 -0.23 20.25 8.42
N GLU A 194 -1.22 20.84 9.08
CA GLU A 194 -2.53 20.22 9.29
C GLU A 194 -3.36 20.17 8.00
N THR A 195 -3.14 21.11 7.09
CA THR A 195 -3.90 21.22 5.83
C THR A 195 -3.06 20.88 4.60
N LEU A 196 -1.76 20.65 4.76
CA LEU A 196 -0.84 20.37 3.66
C LEU A 196 -1.10 18.98 3.07
N PRO A 197 -1.54 18.86 1.81
CA PRO A 197 -1.68 17.56 1.20
C PRO A 197 -0.31 16.91 0.93
N ILE A 198 -0.21 15.61 1.19
CA ILE A 198 1.03 14.82 1.05
C ILE A 198 1.61 14.91 -0.37
N TYR A 199 0.77 14.86 -1.42
CA TYR A 199 1.25 14.94 -2.80
C TYR A 199 1.96 16.28 -3.11
N GLU A 200 1.51 17.38 -2.50
CA GLU A 200 2.13 18.69 -2.67
C GLU A 200 3.47 18.77 -1.94
N LEU A 201 3.55 18.15 -0.75
CA LEU A 201 4.82 17.99 -0.03
C LEU A 201 5.83 17.20 -0.89
N ILE A 202 5.44 16.02 -1.38
CA ILE A 202 6.32 15.18 -2.20
C ILE A 202 6.74 15.90 -3.48
N GLY A 203 5.85 16.64 -4.14
CA GLY A 203 6.19 17.44 -5.32
C GLY A 203 7.21 18.55 -5.03
N SER A 204 7.06 19.26 -3.90
CA SER A 204 8.01 20.28 -3.43
C SER A 204 9.38 19.69 -3.11
N LEU A 205 9.42 18.51 -2.48
CA LEU A 205 10.66 17.80 -2.17
C LEU A 205 11.35 17.28 -3.43
N ALA A 206 10.63 16.65 -4.35
CA ALA A 206 11.17 16.19 -5.63
C ALA A 206 11.74 17.35 -6.48
N THR A 207 11.06 18.50 -6.51
CA THR A 207 11.57 19.69 -7.21
C THR A 207 12.88 20.21 -6.60
N HIS A 208 13.05 20.04 -5.27
CA HIS A 208 14.28 20.40 -4.59
C HIS A 208 15.40 19.38 -4.83
N GLU A 209 15.07 18.09 -4.89
CA GLU A 209 15.98 17.00 -5.29
C GLU A 209 16.65 17.30 -6.64
N ASP A 210 15.84 17.67 -7.65
CA ASP A 210 16.35 18.03 -8.98
C ASP A 210 17.34 19.20 -8.95
N LYS A 211 17.11 20.18 -8.05
CA LYS A 211 18.00 21.34 -7.88
C LYS A 211 19.30 20.95 -7.17
N LEU A 212 19.24 20.07 -6.17
CA LEU A 212 20.43 19.56 -5.49
C LEU A 212 21.31 18.74 -6.45
N ASN A 213 20.69 17.88 -7.26
CA ASN A 213 21.39 17.07 -8.26
C ASN A 213 22.06 17.93 -9.33
N LYS A 214 21.38 18.97 -9.83
CA LYS A 214 21.96 19.97 -10.76
C LYS A 214 23.08 20.80 -10.12
N GLY A 215 22.96 21.12 -8.83
CA GLY A 215 23.99 21.85 -8.09
C GLY A 215 25.26 21.03 -7.83
N ASN A 216 25.14 19.71 -7.66
CA ASN A 216 26.29 18.81 -7.49
C ASN A 216 27.05 18.54 -8.80
N SER A 217 26.39 18.56 -9.96
CA SER A 217 27.09 18.55 -11.27
C SER A 217 27.87 19.84 -11.54
N ASP A 218 27.46 20.97 -10.96
CA ASP A 218 28.05 22.29 -11.22
C ASP A 218 29.18 22.65 -10.23
N LYS A 219 29.25 21.97 -9.08
CA LYS A 219 30.34 22.14 -8.10
C LYS A 219 31.69 21.56 -8.55
N GLY A 220 31.73 20.79 -9.65
CA GLY A 220 32.98 20.38 -10.31
C GLY A 220 33.61 21.45 -11.21
N LYS A 221 32.93 22.58 -11.47
CA LYS A 221 33.39 23.61 -12.43
C LYS A 221 33.48 25.02 -11.83
N LYS A 222 33.91 25.16 -10.56
CA LYS A 222 34.27 26.47 -9.99
C LYS A 222 35.77 26.59 -9.72
N GLY A 223 36.54 26.57 -10.81
CA GLY A 223 37.82 27.26 -10.91
C GLY A 223 37.74 28.19 -12.13
N ILE A 224 37.64 29.50 -11.93
CA ILE A 224 37.84 30.47 -13.02
C ILE A 224 39.35 30.50 -13.29
N ALA A 225 39.82 29.52 -14.04
CA ALA A 225 41.06 29.58 -14.81
C ALA A 225 40.64 29.47 -16.28
N PHE A 226 40.98 30.49 -17.06
CA PHE A 226 40.63 30.59 -18.48
C PHE A 226 41.45 29.56 -19.28
N ASN A 227 41.03 28.30 -19.26
CA ASN A 227 41.57 27.26 -20.13
C ASN A 227 40.72 27.22 -21.41
N ALA A 228 41.35 27.59 -22.52
CA ALA A 228 40.85 27.33 -23.87
C ALA A 228 40.71 25.82 -24.04
N THR A 229 39.49 25.33 -23.83
CA THR A 229 39.11 23.96 -24.17
C THR A 229 38.66 23.98 -25.61
N MET A 230 39.41 23.28 -26.47
CA MET A 230 38.84 22.77 -27.72
C MET A 230 37.59 21.99 -27.35
N TYR A 231 36.45 22.37 -27.92
CA TYR A 231 35.26 21.55 -27.96
C TYR A 231 35.65 20.18 -28.53
N ASN A 232 35.37 19.13 -27.76
CA ASN A 232 35.63 17.72 -28.11
C ASN A 232 34.35 16.86 -27.98
N GLU A 233 33.19 17.50 -28.12
CA GLU A 233 31.85 16.92 -28.27
C GLU A 233 31.17 17.96 -29.18
N ASP A 234 31.21 17.88 -30.50
CA ASP A 234 30.49 16.93 -31.36
C ASP A 234 31.37 16.48 -32.56
N LEU A 235 32.09 15.37 -32.42
CA LEU A 235 32.92 14.80 -33.49
C LEU A 235 32.19 13.69 -34.29
N GLU A 236 30.94 13.39 -33.96
CA GLU A 236 30.14 12.37 -34.67
C GLU A 236 29.54 12.88 -35.99
N ASP A 237 29.44 14.20 -36.19
CA ASP A 237 28.90 14.80 -37.44
C ASP A 237 30.00 15.17 -38.49
N LEU A 238 31.28 14.84 -38.22
CA LEU A 238 32.39 15.14 -39.13
C LEU A 238 32.72 13.98 -40.09
N GLU A 239 32.16 12.79 -39.89
CA GLU A 239 32.40 11.64 -40.77
C GLU A 239 31.64 11.72 -42.10
N ASP A 240 30.57 12.52 -42.17
CA ASP A 240 29.71 12.67 -43.36
C ASP A 240 29.96 13.98 -44.16
N MET A 241 31.01 14.74 -43.82
CA MET A 241 31.29 16.02 -44.49
C MET A 241 32.00 15.80 -45.82
N GLU A 242 31.44 16.32 -46.92
CA GLU A 242 32.01 16.20 -48.26
C GLU A 242 33.44 16.80 -48.31
N ASP A 243 34.36 16.14 -49.02
CA ASP A 243 35.79 16.51 -49.11
C ASP A 243 36.03 17.99 -49.47
N GLU A 244 35.07 18.61 -50.19
CA GLU A 244 35.13 20.00 -50.62
C GLU A 244 34.87 21.00 -49.47
N GLU A 245 33.96 20.69 -48.53
CA GLU A 245 33.75 21.49 -47.32
C GLU A 245 34.92 21.36 -46.35
N LEU A 246 35.48 20.15 -46.22
CA LEU A 246 36.67 19.90 -45.41
C LEU A 246 37.89 20.68 -45.91
N ALA A 247 38.02 20.84 -47.24
CA ALA A 247 39.07 21.62 -47.87
C ALA A 247 38.93 23.13 -47.59
N LEU A 248 37.70 23.66 -47.58
CA LEU A 248 37.42 25.05 -47.26
C LEU A 248 37.75 25.37 -45.80
N LEU A 249 37.37 24.50 -44.87
CA LEU A 249 37.70 24.62 -43.45
C LEU A 249 39.21 24.61 -43.21
N ARG A 250 39.94 23.67 -43.81
CA ARG A 250 41.41 23.62 -43.74
C ARG A 250 42.05 24.91 -44.25
N LYS A 251 41.51 25.50 -45.31
CA LYS A 251 42.01 26.75 -45.90
C LYS A 251 41.73 27.97 -45.01
N GLN A 252 40.57 28.02 -44.35
CA GLN A 252 40.22 29.08 -43.39
C GLN A 252 41.08 29.01 -42.13
N ILE A 253 41.28 27.82 -41.58
CA ILE A 253 42.14 27.60 -40.41
C ILE A 253 43.60 27.99 -40.74
N SER A 254 44.08 27.58 -41.91
CA SER A 254 45.43 27.93 -42.37
C SER A 254 45.62 29.46 -42.53
N ARG A 255 44.60 30.18 -43.03
CA ARG A 255 44.63 31.66 -43.08
C ARG A 255 44.68 32.28 -41.69
N LEU A 256 43.86 31.82 -40.75
CA LEU A 256 43.82 32.35 -39.39
C LEU A 256 45.14 32.13 -38.65
N LEU A 257 45.76 30.96 -38.82
CA LEU A 257 47.07 30.67 -38.26
C LEU A 257 48.18 31.53 -38.88
N ARG A 258 48.06 31.88 -40.16
CA ARG A 258 49.02 32.77 -40.84
C ARG A 258 48.89 34.21 -40.35
N MET A 259 47.66 34.72 -40.19
CA MET A 259 47.42 36.07 -39.66
C MET A 259 47.87 36.23 -38.20
N ARG A 260 47.94 35.15 -37.43
CA ARG A 260 48.42 35.17 -36.04
C ARG A 260 49.95 35.19 -35.92
N LYS A 261 50.69 34.84 -36.99
CA LYS A 261 52.17 34.88 -37.02
C LYS A 261 52.74 36.22 -37.50
N GLU A 262 51.91 37.13 -38.00
CA GLU A 262 52.30 38.43 -38.55
C GLU A 262 51.97 39.62 -37.62
N LYS A 263 51.68 39.36 -36.33
CA LYS A 263 51.57 40.35 -35.25
C LYS A 263 52.53 39.99 -34.13
#